data_AF-A0A7X1B6H9-F1
#
_entry.id   AF-A0A7X1B6H9-F1
#
_cell.length_a   1.000
_cell.length_b   1.000
_cell.length_c   1.000
_cell.angle_alpha   90.00
_cell.angle_beta   90.00
_cell.angle_gamma   90.00
#
_symmetry.space_group_name_H-M   'P 1'
#
loop_
_entity.id
_entity.type
_entity.pdbx_description
1 polymer ?
#
loop_
_entity_poly.entity_id
_entity_poly.type
_entity_poly.pdbx_seq_one_letter_code
_entity_poly.pdbx_strand_id
1 'polypeptide(L)' 'MTEREQVAALLEKMGADAKQAEVMAGQLLKRSEQIAVERGIDRLEALTKLLELVRSGRAGESPEDLGN' A
#
# COMPACT_ATOMS: atom_id res chain seq x y z
N MET A 1 -18.79 1.00 -3.87
CA MET A 1 -17.41 0.53 -3.62
C MET A 1 -16.61 1.69 -3.05
N THR A 2 -16.13 1.57 -1.82
CA THR A 2 -15.30 2.56 -1.12
C THR A 2 -13.85 2.46 -1.57
N GLU A 3 -13.01 3.43 -1.23
CA GLU A 3 -11.57 3.38 -1.53
C GLU A 3 -10.87 2.24 -0.78
N ARG A 4 -11.27 1.97 0.47
CA ARG A 4 -10.76 0.83 1.24
C ARG A 4 -11.06 -0.50 0.54
N GLU A 5 -12.29 -0.69 0.06
CA GLU A 5 -12.68 -1.88 -0.69
C GLU A 5 -11.87 -2.02 -1.99
N GLN A 6 -11.54 -0.91 -2.66
CA GLN A 6 -10.69 -0.91 -3.86
C GLN A 6 -9.25 -1.35 -3.54
N VAL A 7 -8.68 -0.83 -2.45
CA VAL A 7 -7.33 -1.20 -2.00
C VAL A 7 -7.30 -2.66 -1.54
N ALA A 8 -8.32 -3.13 -0.81
CA ALA A 8 -8.45 -4.53 -0.42
C ALA A 8 -8.51 -5.45 -1.65
N ALA A 9 -9.35 -5.14 -2.63
CA ALA A 9 -9.42 -5.90 -3.88
C ALA A 9 -8.09 -5.93 -4.65
N LEU A 10 -7.29 -4.85 -4.58
CA LEU A 10 -5.96 -4.82 -5.18
C LEU A 10 -4.99 -5.74 -4.42
N LEU A 11 -5.03 -5.75 -3.09
CA LEU A 11 -4.23 -6.63 -2.24
C LEU A 11 -4.59 -8.11 -2.42
N GLU A 12 -5.87 -8.42 -2.63
CA GLU A 12 -6.33 -9.77 -3.00
C GLU A 12 -5.76 -10.21 -4.36
N LYS A 13 -5.75 -9.32 -5.36
CA LYS A 13 -5.12 -9.59 -6.66
C LYS A 13 -3.61 -9.76 -6.54
N MET A 14 -2.99 -9.06 -5.60
CA MET A 14 -1.59 -9.29 -5.23
C MET A 14 -1.42 -10.59 -4.46
N GLY A 15 -2.49 -11.25 -4.02
CA GLY A 15 -2.56 -12.61 -3.48
C GLY A 15 -2.64 -12.70 -1.95
N ALA A 16 -3.06 -11.63 -1.27
CA ALA A 16 -3.49 -11.70 0.13
C ALA A 16 -4.85 -12.39 0.23
N ASP A 17 -5.15 -13.09 1.33
CA ASP A 17 -6.52 -13.52 1.57
C ASP A 17 -7.43 -12.32 1.90
N ALA A 18 -8.73 -12.46 1.69
CA ALA A 18 -9.69 -11.36 1.81
C ALA A 18 -9.66 -10.67 3.20
N LYS A 19 -9.49 -11.44 4.28
CA LYS A 19 -9.44 -10.89 5.64
C LYS A 19 -8.15 -10.10 5.85
N GLN A 20 -7.03 -10.63 5.38
CA GLN A 20 -5.75 -9.94 5.43
C GLN A 20 -5.77 -8.68 4.55
N ALA A 21 -6.34 -8.75 3.35
CA ALA A 21 -6.47 -7.63 2.43
C ALA A 21 -7.25 -6.45 3.05
N GLU A 22 -8.37 -6.72 3.72
CA GLU A 22 -9.15 -5.70 4.43
C GLU A 22 -8.39 -5.04 5.58
N VAL A 23 -7.61 -5.82 6.34
CA VAL A 23 -6.77 -5.27 7.42
C VAL A 23 -5.66 -4.41 6.85
N MET A 24 -4.95 -4.92 5.84
CA MET A 24 -3.86 -4.23 5.17
C MET A 24 -4.34 -2.94 4.50
N ALA A 25 -5.49 -2.95 3.84
CA ALA A 25 -6.06 -1.76 3.21
C ALA A 25 -6.25 -0.62 4.23
N GLY A 26 -6.81 -0.91 5.40
CA GLY A 26 -6.97 0.08 6.47
C GLY A 26 -5.62 0.62 6.99
N GLN A 27 -4.62 -0.25 7.12
CA GLN A 27 -3.28 0.13 7.56
C GLN A 27 -2.57 1.02 6.53
N LEU A 28 -2.64 0.64 5.25
CA LEU A 28 -2.03 1.36 4.13
C LEU A 28 -2.61 2.76 3.97
N LEU A 29 -3.95 2.89 4.03
CA LEU A 29 -4.61 4.20 3.95
C LEU A 29 -4.17 5.11 5.09
N LYS A 30 -4.20 4.63 6.33
CA LYS A 30 -3.73 5.41 7.49
C LYS A 30 -2.24 5.80 7.37
N ARG A 31 -1.39 4.89 6.88
CA ARG A 31 0.04 5.16 6.71
C ARG A 31 0.30 6.14 5.57
N SER A 32 -0.51 6.11 4.51
CA SER A 32 -0.42 7.07 3.40
C SER A 32 -0.69 8.50 3.86
N GLU A 33 -1.71 8.70 4.69
CA GLU A 33 -2.03 10.00 5.30
C GLU A 33 -0.88 10.50 6.18
N GLN A 34 -0.33 9.62 7.01
CA GLN A 34 0.80 9.97 7.86
C GLN A 34 2.05 10.36 7.04
N ILE A 35 2.40 9.59 6.02
CA ILE A 35 3.56 9.87 5.15
C ILE A 35 3.37 11.17 4.38
N ALA A 36 2.16 11.43 3.88
CA ALA A 36 1.84 12.67 3.18
C ALA A 36 2.14 13.90 4.06
N VAL A 37 1.73 13.86 5.33
CA VAL A 37 2.02 14.93 6.30
C VAL A 37 3.51 14.99 6.65
N GLU A 38 4.14 13.87 6.97
CA GLU A 38 5.55 13.82 7.39
C GLU A 38 6.53 14.25 6.30
N ARG A 39 6.20 13.96 5.03
CA ARG A 39 7.09 14.20 3.87
C ARG A 39 6.64 15.35 2.98
N GLY A 40 5.48 15.96 3.23
CA GLY A 40 4.92 17.03 2.40
C GLY A 40 4.59 16.59 0.97
N ILE A 41 4.21 15.33 0.77
CA ILE A 41 3.83 14.76 -0.53
C ILE A 41 2.32 14.50 -0.60
N ASP A 42 1.80 14.23 -1.79
CA ASP A 42 0.38 13.90 -1.95
C ASP A 42 0.05 12.53 -1.32
N ARG A 43 -1.16 12.40 -0.76
CA ARG A 43 -1.63 11.15 -0.14
C ARG A 43 -1.70 10.00 -1.15
N LEU A 44 -2.10 10.28 -2.39
CA LEU A 44 -2.12 9.29 -3.47
C LEU A 44 -0.69 8.84 -3.80
N GLU A 45 0.27 9.76 -3.86
CA GLU A 45 1.68 9.44 -4.07
C GLU A 45 2.22 8.53 -2.94
N ALA A 46 1.92 8.87 -1.69
CA ALA A 46 2.29 8.05 -0.54
C ALA A 46 1.67 6.64 -0.59
N LEU A 47 0.39 6.54 -0.95
CA LEU A 47 -0.31 5.26 -1.10
C LEU A 47 0.30 4.41 -2.22
N THR A 48 0.60 5.01 -3.37
CA THR A 48 1.27 4.34 -4.50
C THR A 48 2.60 3.72 -4.06
N LYS A 49 3.46 4.49 -3.39
CA LYS A 49 4.74 4.00 -2.87
C LYS A 49 4.57 2.83 -1.91
N LEU A 50 3.57 2.88 -1.03
CA LEU A 50 3.29 1.77 -0.11
C LEU A 50 2.81 0.51 -0.84
N LEU A 51 1.99 0.65 -1.89
CA LEU A 51 1.53 -0.48 -2.69
C LEU A 51 2.68 -1.12 -3.49
N GLU A 52 3.59 -0.30 -4.01
CA GLU A 52 4.82 -0.78 -4.66
C GLU A 52 5.70 -1.57 -3.69
N LEU A 53 5.86 -1.10 -2.44
CA LEU A 53 6.58 -1.82 -1.40
C LEU A 53 5.93 -3.17 -1.08
N VAL A 54 4.60 -3.23 -0.99
CA VAL A 54 3.88 -4.51 -0.79
C VAL A 54 4.12 -5.47 -1.95
N ARG A 55 4.09 -4.96 -3.18
CA ARG A 55 4.37 -5.77 -4.39
C ARG A 55 5.80 -6.32 -4.37
N SER A 56 6.79 -5.49 -4.11
CA SER A 56 8.21 -5.88 -4.13
C SER A 56 8.56 -6.81 -2.97
N GLY A 57 8.05 -6.54 -1.77
CA GLY A 57 8.21 -7.45 -0.62
C GLY A 57 7.65 -8.85 -0.90
N ARG A 58 6.58 -8.96 -1.69
CA ARG A 58 6.05 -10.24 -2.14
C ARG A 58 6.90 -10.92 -3.21
N ALA A 59 7.53 -10.14 -4.10
CA ALA A 59 8.45 -10.64 -5.11
C ALA A 59 9.80 -11.10 -4.53
N GLY A 60 10.06 -10.79 -3.24
CA GLY A 60 11.38 -11.01 -2.62
C GLY A 60 12.40 -9.92 -2.96
N GLU A 61 11.93 -8.81 -3.53
CA GLU A 61 12.72 -7.62 -3.82
C GLU A 61 12.80 -6.73 -2.57
N SER A 62 13.97 -6.14 -2.31
CA SER A 62 14.14 -5.22 -1.20
C SER A 62 13.72 -3.79 -1.60
N PRO A 63 13.32 -2.93 -0.66
CA PRO A 63 13.05 -1.51 -0.95
C PRO A 63 14.25 -0.76 -1.53
N GLU A 64 15.47 -1.26 -1.33
CA GLU A 64 16.70 -0.71 -1.90
C GLU A 64 16.76 -0.90 -3.43
N ASP A 65 16.09 -1.94 -3.93
CA ASP A 65 15.99 -2.26 -5.36
C ASP A 65 15.00 -1.35 -6.11
N LEU A 66 14.17 -0.59 -5.39
CA LEU A 66 13.16 0.30 -5.95
C LEU A 66 13.64 1.74 -6.20
N GLY A 67 14.89 2.06 -5.87
CA GLY A 67 15.50 3.37 -6.12
C GLY A 67 14.99 4.46 -5.16
N ASN A 68 15.89 5.02 -4.36
CA ASN A 68 15.65 6.26 -3.61
C ASN A 68 15.47 7.46 -4.53
#